data_AF-A0A2K3E2V2-F1
#
_entry.id   AF-A0A2K3E2V2-F1
#
_cell.length_a   1.000
_cell.length_b   1.000
_cell.length_c   1.000
_cell.angle_alpha   90.00
_cell.angle_beta   90.00
_cell.angle_gamma   90.00
#
_symmetry.space_group_name_H-M   'P 1'
#
loop_
_entity.id
_entity.type
_entity.pdbx_description
1 polymer ?
#
loop_
_entity_poly.entity_id
_entity_poly.type
_entity_poly.pdbx_seq_one_letter_code
_entity_poly.pdbx_strand_id
1 'polypeptide(L)' 'MAIKRLGGLQEGQRPWSVKVCNDCLTTWNRDVSAANVIRVLLLLKLMGFERPTKLQRPPWPPPAAGPG' A
#
# COMPACT_ATOMS: atom_id res chain seq x y z
N MET A 1 7.00 3.86 26.46
CA MET A 1 6.44 4.01 25.10
C MET A 1 5.30 3.02 24.94
N ALA A 2 4.07 3.47 24.68
CA ALA A 2 2.91 2.58 24.56
C ALA A 2 2.45 2.52 23.10
N ILE A 3 2.52 1.34 22.49
CA ILE A 3 1.91 1.04 21.19
C ILE A 3 0.43 0.74 21.47
N LYS A 4 -0.43 1.75 21.29
CA LYS A 4 -1.88 1.64 21.44
C LYS A 4 -2.44 0.98 20.17
N ARG A 5 -3.23 -0.08 20.33
CA ARG A 5 -3.89 -0.80 19.22
C ARG A 5 -4.69 0.18 18.35
N LEU A 6 -4.59 -0.02 17.04
CA LEU A 6 -5.28 0.71 15.98
C LEU A 6 -6.80 0.66 16.20
N GLY A 7 -7.33 1.68 16.89
CA GLY A 7 -8.75 2.02 16.86
C GLY A 7 -9.09 2.59 15.48
N GLY A 8 -10.31 2.29 15.01
CA GLY A 8 -10.82 2.60 13.69
C GLY A 8 -10.48 4.01 13.22
N LEU A 9 -9.73 4.10 12.11
CA LEU A 9 -9.60 5.34 11.37
C LEU A 9 -10.98 5.72 10.86
N GLN A 10 -11.43 6.92 11.22
CA GLN A 10 -12.63 7.52 10.63
C GLN A 10 -12.47 7.59 9.12
N GLU A 11 -13.57 7.42 8.39
CA GLU A 11 -13.61 7.56 6.93
C GLU A 11 -12.99 8.91 6.54
N GLY A 12 -11.90 8.87 5.75
CA GLY A 12 -11.15 10.06 5.34
C GLY A 12 -9.88 10.37 6.15
N GLN A 13 -9.65 9.77 7.32
CA GLN A 13 -8.35 9.88 7.99
C GLN A 13 -7.32 8.98 7.30
N ARG A 14 -6.20 9.58 6.91
CA ARG A 14 -5.04 8.86 6.37
C ARG A 14 -4.04 8.64 7.50
N PRO A 15 -3.76 7.39 7.89
CA PRO A 15 -2.83 7.15 8.98
C PRO A 15 -1.42 7.58 8.59
N TRP A 16 -0.75 8.26 9.51
CA TRP A 16 0.66 8.66 9.36
C TRP A 16 1.59 7.45 9.32
N SER A 17 1.17 6.32 9.91
CA SER A 17 1.90 5.06 9.90
C SER A 17 1.06 3.94 9.30
N VAL A 18 1.63 3.18 8.37
CA VAL A 18 0.98 2.06 7.67
C VAL A 18 1.67 0.75 8.04
N LYS A 19 0.90 -0.34 8.13
CA LYS A 19 1.45 -1.68 8.31
C LYS A 19 2.08 -2.14 6.98
N VAL A 20 3.37 -2.47 7.01
CA VAL A 20 4.13 -2.90 5.83
C VAL A 20 4.38 -4.40 5.78
N CYS A 21 4.28 -5.10 6.93
CA CYS A 21 4.42 -6.55 7.01
C CYS A 21 3.31 -7.15 7.88
N ASN A 22 2.67 -8.22 7.40
CA ASN A 22 1.65 -8.94 8.15
C ASN A 22 2.26 -9.88 9.21
N ASP A 23 3.45 -10.42 8.97
CA ASP A 23 4.04 -11.46 9.82
C ASP A 23 4.72 -10.86 11.06
N CYS A 24 5.56 -9.85 10.87
CA CYS A 24 6.26 -9.17 11.96
C CYS A 24 5.57 -7.87 12.43
N LEU A 25 4.37 -7.58 11.91
CA LEU A 25 3.55 -6.40 12.25
C LEU A 25 4.27 -5.05 12.13
N THR A 26 5.33 -4.98 11.32
CA THR A 26 6.11 -3.75 11.16
C THR A 26 5.25 -2.64 10.58
N THR A 27 5.34 -1.46 11.18
CA THR A 27 4.66 -0.24 10.73
C THR A 27 5.67 0.83 10.37
N TRP A 28 5.51 1.47 9.22
CA TRP A 28 6.36 2.58 8.77
C TRP A 28 5.55 3.85 8.57
N ASN A 29 6.21 5.00 8.60
CA ASN A 29 5.61 6.23 8.14
C ASN A 29 5.12 6.06 6.68
N ARG A 30 3.93 6.59 6.38
CA ARG A 30 3.24 6.42 5.11
C ARG A 30 4.04 6.93 3.92
N ASP A 31 4.66 8.10 4.05
CA ASP A 31 5.41 8.73 2.95
C ASP A 31 6.76 8.03 2.74
N VAL A 32 7.40 7.61 3.84
CA VAL A 32 8.60 6.75 3.78
C VAL A 32 8.28 5.41 3.09
N SER A 33 7.15 4.79 3.43
CA SER A 33 6.68 3.57 2.77
C SER A 33 6.42 3.79 1.28
N ALA A 34 5.79 4.90 0.90
CA ALA A 34 5.51 5.22 -0.50
C ALA A 34 6.80 5.43 -1.30
N ALA A 35 7.77 6.19 -0.75
CA ALA A 35 9.07 6.42 -1.37
C ALA A 35 9.84 5.11 -1.60
N ASN A 36 9.85 4.23 -0.60
CA ASN A 36 10.50 2.93 -0.71
C ASN A 36 9.84 2.03 -1.77
N VAL A 37 8.51 2.02 -1.84
CA VAL A 37 7.78 1.28 -2.88
C VAL A 37 8.11 1.81 -4.28
N ILE A 38 8.13 3.13 -4.47
CA ILE A 38 8.48 3.75 -5.76
C ILE A 38 9.90 3.38 -6.18
N ARG A 39 10.87 3.47 -5.26
CA ARG A 39 12.27 3.10 -5.53
C ARG A 39 12.38 1.63 -5.97
N VAL A 40 11.75 0.71 -5.25
CA VAL A 40 11.79 -0.73 -5.58
C VAL A 40 11.13 -0.99 -6.93
N LEU A 41 9.97 -0.38 -7.21
CA LEU A 41 9.29 -0.53 -8.50
C LEU A 41 10.14 -0.01 -9.68
N LEU A 42 10.87 1.08 -9.50
CA LEU A 42 11.78 1.60 -10.51
C LEU A 42 12.90 0.58 -10.81
N LEU A 43 13.53 0.03 -9.78
CA LEU A 43 14.59 -0.97 -9.93
C LEU A 43 14.07 -2.23 -10.63
N LEU A 44 12.90 -2.73 -10.24
CA LEU A 44 12.26 -3.87 -10.89
C LEU A 44 12.00 -3.60 -12.38
N LYS A 45 11.48 -2.40 -12.70
CA LYS A 45 11.25 -1.99 -14.09
C LYS A 45 12.56 -1.92 -14.90
N LEU A 46 13.64 -1.41 -14.31
CA LEU A 46 14.96 -1.37 -14.95
C LEU A 46 15.55 -2.77 -15.17
N MET A 47 15.21 -3.75 -14.33
CA MET A 47 15.58 -5.15 -14.52
C MET A 47 14.65 -5.91 -15.48
N GLY A 48 13.67 -5.24 -16.10
CA GLY A 48 12.74 -5.85 -17.05
C GLY A 48 11.56 -6.58 -16.41
N PHE A 49 11.30 -6.40 -15.11
CA PHE A 49 10.12 -6.97 -14.47
C PHE A 49 8.86 -6.17 -14.79
N GLU A 50 7.77 -6.89 -15.02
CA GLU A 50 6.44 -6.31 -15.19
C GLU A 50 5.95 -5.62 -13.92
N ARG A 51 5.16 -4.56 -14.10
CA ARG A 51 4.62 -3.79 -12.97
C ARG A 51 3.57 -4.62 -12.22
N PRO A 52 3.68 -4.83 -10.90
CA PRO A 52 2.68 -5.57 -10.13
C PRO A 52 1.28 -4.95 -10.25
N THR A 53 0.30 -5.76 -10.66
CA THR A 53 -1.10 -5.35 -10.88
C THR A 53 -1.79 -4.84 -9.61
N LYS A 54 -1.42 -5.36 -8.44
CA LYS A 54 -1.92 -4.86 -7.13
C LYS A 54 -1.56 -3.39 -6.84
N LEU A 55 -0.53 -2.87 -7.52
CA LEU A 55 -0.06 -1.48 -7.40
C LEU A 55 -0.42 -0.65 -8.64
N GLN A 56 -1.21 -1.22 -9.55
CA GLN A 56 -1.79 -0.49 -10.65
C GLN A 56 -3.11 0.14 -10.18
N ARG A 57 -3.39 1.33 -10.71
CA ARG A 57 -4.70 1.93 -10.53
C ARG A 57 -5.71 0.99 -11.22
N PRO A 58 -6.83 0.65 -10.58
CA PRO A 58 -7.88 -0.08 -11.29
C PRO A 58 -8.28 0.72 -12.55
N PRO A 59 -8.55 0.04 -13.67
CA PRO A 59 -8.99 0.71 -14.88
C PRO A 59 -10.23 1.56 -14.59
N TRP A 60 -10.30 2.72 -15.24
CA TRP A 60 -11.50 3.53 -15.29
C TRP A 60 -12.13 3.37 -16.67
N PRO A 61 -13.44 3.10 -16.79
CA PRO A 61 -14.43 2.90 -15.73
C PRO A 61 -14.18 1.62 -14.91
N PRO A 62 -14.70 1.52 -13.67
CA PRO A 62 -14.56 0.31 -12.86
C PRO A 62 -15.10 -0.90 -13.65
N PRO A 63 -14.46 -2.08 -13.57
CA PRO A 63 -15.02 -3.29 -14.15
C PRO A 63 -16.42 -3.52 -13.55
N ALA A 64 -17.38 -3.88 -14.41
CA ALA A 64 -18.73 -4.20 -13.96
C ALA A 64 -18.66 -5.30 -12.89
N ALA A 65 -19.27 -5.05 -11.72
CA ALA A 65 -19.39 -6.06 -10.69
C ALA A 65 -20.16 -7.25 -11.28
N GLY A 66 -19.49 -8.40 -11.42
CA GLY A 66 -20.16 -9.65 -11.79
C GLY A 66 -21.15 -10.09 -10.71
N PRO A 67 -22.07 -11.02 -11.02
CA PRO A 67 -22.94 -11.60 -10.00
C PRO A 67 -22.07 -12.31 -8.95
N GLY A 68 -22.35 -12.03 -7.67
CA GLY A 68 -21.67 -12.65 -6.52
C GLY A 68 -22.08 -14.08 -6.25
#